data_AF-A4RWC7-F1
#
_entry.id   AF-A4RWC7-F1
#
_cell.length_a   1.000
_cell.length_b   1.000
_cell.length_c   1.000
_cell.angle_alpha   90.00
_cell.angle_beta   90.00
_cell.angle_gamma   90.00
#
_symmetry.space_group_name_H-M   'P 1'
#
loop_
_entity.id
_entity.type
_entity.pdbx_description
1 polymer ?
#
loop_
_entity_poly.entity_id
_entity_poly.type
_entity_poly.pdbx_seq_one_letter_code
_entity_poly.pdbx_strand_id
1 'polypeptide(L)'
;MKCGDFALAQALYGEALDAAREEDAHLRAVVFCNRALAFHKMNEYDAALCDAKCAEELAPTWSKPKHRLAEACLRLGSYTLAVTYARLGEKLQFEEGDFSKSFRDVLDEIAICAAEDGSVAGFDGKLIYVRSAGEDAWLGREAPLNAAFDELEGEVADPMFGGGSAKDANSMKPVHARSLPEAISKANDGDRILLLRGVHNGLGTVVEIDKRVLIRGEGALRDTTCDCRNNAALFRIKRPCVIQNLDIDFTGFSEAIRIKGDSRVNALIENCVIRSSGGDCVAVGGKSAPTFRNCSITGKLSGVRSYAQATPTFIDCNITRSGLQGVLAMKESRVIMHGCAVQNNEEDGVVVMEQSNVVMSKCVVQDNKGPGVDVSNTAKVVVNDCDIDANVGGLWLWDHSCAHVAASSVNGGKSHAVLVDVNARANCRRTKIIGVVHASETGARGVRGEGTVVETLETPTSLPQEAKGAFKHDPCGFSRKQ
;
A
#
# COMPACT_ATOMS: atom_id res chain seq x y z
N MET A 1 -1.87 -16.11 29.65
CA MET A 1 -1.58 -15.71 28.25
C MET A 1 -0.49 -14.62 28.07
N LYS A 2 0.05 -13.97 29.12
CA LYS A 2 1.11 -12.93 28.95
C LYS A 2 2.52 -13.47 28.60
N CYS A 3 2.76 -14.79 28.72
CA CYS A 3 4.08 -15.38 28.50
C CYS A 3 4.37 -15.86 27.06
N GLY A 4 3.44 -15.70 26.11
CA GLY A 4 3.68 -16.06 24.70
C GLY A 4 3.79 -17.56 24.39
N ASP A 5 3.71 -18.44 25.40
CA ASP A 5 3.69 -19.89 25.20
C ASP A 5 2.27 -20.37 24.86
N PHE A 6 1.97 -20.42 23.56
CA PHE A 6 0.67 -20.84 23.04
C PHE A 6 0.50 -22.36 23.03
N ALA A 7 1.60 -23.12 22.96
CA ALA A 7 1.57 -24.58 23.02
C ALA A 7 1.14 -25.06 24.41
N LEU A 8 1.71 -24.48 25.47
CA LEU A 8 1.27 -24.76 26.84
C LEU A 8 -0.18 -24.34 27.06
N ALA A 9 -0.60 -23.19 26.51
CA ALA A 9 -1.98 -22.74 26.63
C ALA A 9 -2.96 -23.72 25.94
N GLN A 10 -2.59 -24.23 24.76
CA GLN A 10 -3.37 -25.22 24.04
C GLN A 10 -3.53 -26.52 24.85
N ALA A 11 -2.45 -27.02 25.46
CA ALA A 11 -2.49 -28.21 26.32
C ALA A 11 -3.40 -28.01 27.54
N LEU A 12 -3.25 -26.89 28.25
CA LEU A 12 -4.06 -26.56 29.43
C LEU A 12 -5.55 -26.40 29.09
N TYR A 13 -5.88 -25.85 27.92
CA TYR A 13 -7.27 -25.79 27.47
C TYR A 13 -7.81 -27.17 27.07
N GLY A 14 -6.95 -28.07 26.58
CA GLY A 14 -7.30 -29.49 26.39
C GLY A 14 -7.70 -30.15 27.71
N GLU A 15 -6.84 -30.07 28.73
CA GLU A 15 -7.12 -30.62 30.06
C GLU A 15 -8.39 -30.00 30.68
N ALA A 16 -8.60 -28.70 30.48
CA ALA A 16 -9.81 -28.03 30.95
C ALA A 16 -11.09 -28.54 30.27
N LEU A 17 -11.03 -28.93 28.99
CA LEU A 17 -12.17 -29.51 28.28
C LEU A 17 -12.46 -30.94 28.71
N ASP A 18 -11.41 -31.71 29.01
CA ASP A 18 -11.52 -33.07 29.53
C ASP A 18 -12.10 -33.07 30.96
N ALA A 19 -11.78 -32.05 31.76
CA ALA A 19 -12.30 -31.86 33.11
C ALA A 19 -13.69 -31.21 33.16
N ALA A 20 -14.09 -30.48 32.11
CA ALA A 20 -15.37 -29.76 32.07
C ALA A 20 -16.54 -30.71 31.80
N ARG A 21 -17.54 -30.69 32.69
CA ARG A 21 -18.80 -31.45 32.52
C ARG A 21 -19.53 -31.00 31.26
N GLU A 22 -20.19 -31.93 30.58
CA GLU A 22 -20.95 -31.64 29.36
C GLU A 22 -22.10 -30.65 29.59
N GLU A 23 -22.64 -30.62 30.81
CA GLU A 23 -23.73 -29.73 31.24
C GLU A 23 -23.33 -28.24 31.26
N ASP A 24 -22.03 -27.93 31.42
CA ASP A 24 -21.51 -26.55 31.48
C ASP A 24 -21.21 -26.01 30.07
N ALA A 25 -22.23 -25.97 29.21
CA ALA A 25 -22.12 -25.59 27.79
C ALA A 25 -21.42 -24.23 27.58
N HIS A 26 -21.73 -23.23 28.40
CA HIS A 26 -21.12 -21.90 28.32
C HIS A 26 -19.63 -21.92 28.66
N LEU A 27 -19.23 -22.63 29.72
CA LEU A 27 -17.82 -22.75 30.10
C LEU A 27 -17.03 -23.46 29.01
N ARG A 28 -17.57 -24.56 28.46
CA ARG A 28 -16.97 -25.29 27.35
C ARG A 28 -16.80 -24.40 26.11
N ALA A 29 -17.82 -23.61 25.76
CA ALA A 29 -17.73 -22.65 24.65
C ALA A 29 -16.57 -21.66 24.86
N VAL A 30 -16.42 -21.11 26.07
CA VAL A 30 -15.33 -20.18 26.42
C VAL A 30 -13.96 -20.86 26.27
N VAL A 31 -13.82 -22.11 26.74
CA VAL A 31 -12.56 -22.84 26.63
C VAL A 31 -12.22 -23.16 25.18
N PHE A 32 -13.17 -23.67 24.39
CA PHE A 32 -12.99 -23.89 22.94
C PHE A 32 -12.59 -22.61 22.22
N CYS A 33 -13.25 -21.48 22.49
CA CYS A 33 -12.94 -20.19 21.86
C CYS A 33 -11.54 -19.66 22.22
N ASN A 34 -11.07 -19.91 23.45
CA ASN A 34 -9.71 -19.54 23.87
C ASN A 34 -8.66 -20.49 23.29
N ARG A 35 -8.96 -21.80 23.16
CA ARG A 35 -8.09 -22.78 22.52
C ARG A 35 -7.96 -22.52 21.02
N ALA A 36 -9.04 -22.15 20.34
CA ALA A 36 -9.02 -21.69 18.96
C ALA A 36 -8.06 -20.51 18.73
N LEU A 37 -8.01 -19.55 19.67
CA LEU A 37 -7.03 -18.46 19.61
C LEU A 37 -5.58 -18.97 19.75
N ALA A 38 -5.33 -19.94 20.62
CA ALA A 38 -3.99 -20.53 20.78
C ALA A 38 -3.55 -21.22 19.48
N PHE A 39 -4.43 -22.04 18.89
CA PHE A 39 -4.20 -22.66 17.58
C PHE A 39 -3.94 -21.63 16.48
N HIS A 40 -4.73 -20.56 16.43
CA HIS A 40 -4.53 -19.48 15.45
C HIS A 40 -3.14 -18.83 15.62
N LYS A 41 -2.66 -18.61 16.85
CA LYS A 41 -1.32 -18.06 17.11
C LYS A 41 -0.19 -19.04 16.81
N MET A 42 -0.47 -20.33 16.77
CA MET A 42 0.44 -21.39 16.35
C MET A 42 0.42 -21.64 14.82
N ASN A 43 -0.41 -20.91 14.07
CA ASN A 43 -0.68 -21.13 12.64
C ASN A 43 -1.39 -22.46 12.30
N GLU A 44 -2.06 -23.09 13.27
CA GLU A 44 -2.89 -24.28 13.07
C GLU A 44 -4.33 -23.89 12.79
N TYR A 45 -4.61 -23.40 11.58
CA TYR A 45 -5.90 -22.77 11.26
C TYR A 45 -7.07 -23.76 11.14
N ASP A 46 -6.83 -24.99 10.71
CA ASP A 46 -7.86 -26.04 10.65
C ASP A 46 -8.37 -26.41 12.05
N ALA A 47 -7.44 -26.61 13.01
CA ALA A 47 -7.78 -26.88 14.40
C ALA A 47 -8.49 -25.69 15.05
N ALA A 48 -8.03 -24.46 14.77
CA ALA A 48 -8.70 -23.24 15.22
C ALA A 48 -10.14 -23.13 14.69
N LEU A 49 -10.37 -23.51 13.43
CA LEU A 49 -11.70 -23.51 12.82
C LEU A 49 -12.62 -24.54 13.49
N CYS A 50 -12.14 -25.76 13.72
CA CYS A 50 -12.91 -26.81 14.41
C CYS A 50 -13.35 -26.37 15.81
N ASP A 51 -12.41 -25.88 16.62
CA ASP A 51 -12.71 -25.42 17.98
C ASP A 51 -13.68 -24.23 17.99
N ALA A 52 -13.52 -23.29 17.06
CA ALA A 52 -14.42 -22.16 16.97
C ALA A 52 -15.84 -22.57 16.53
N LYS A 53 -15.99 -23.63 15.73
CA LYS A 53 -17.30 -24.20 15.39
C LYS A 53 -17.95 -24.87 16.60
N CYS A 54 -17.19 -25.67 17.36
CA CYS A 54 -17.69 -26.24 18.61
C CYS A 54 -18.16 -25.14 19.59
N ALA A 55 -17.43 -24.03 19.67
CA ALA A 55 -17.82 -22.90 20.49
C ALA A 55 -19.10 -22.19 19.99
N GLU A 56 -19.28 -22.08 18.67
CA GLU A 56 -20.52 -21.56 18.06
C GLU A 56 -21.73 -22.44 18.38
N GLU A 57 -21.60 -23.76 18.24
CA GLU A 57 -22.69 -24.72 18.49
C GLU A 57 -23.14 -24.69 19.95
N LEU A 58 -22.19 -24.53 20.89
CA LEU A 58 -22.47 -24.45 22.32
C LEU A 58 -23.03 -23.09 22.76
N ALA A 59 -22.70 -22.01 22.05
CA ALA A 59 -23.14 -20.65 22.37
C ALA A 59 -23.46 -19.84 21.09
N PRO A 60 -24.62 -20.07 20.45
CA PRO A 60 -24.93 -19.48 19.13
C PRO A 60 -25.12 -17.96 19.14
N THR A 61 -25.55 -17.40 20.27
CA THR A 61 -25.72 -15.96 20.44
C THR A 61 -24.41 -15.24 20.73
N TRP A 62 -23.34 -15.99 21.01
CA TRP A 62 -22.06 -15.42 21.39
C TRP A 62 -21.28 -14.92 20.17
N SER A 63 -20.93 -13.64 20.11
CA SER A 63 -20.26 -13.08 18.92
C SER A 63 -18.80 -13.52 18.76
N LYS A 64 -18.08 -13.78 19.86
CA LYS A 64 -16.63 -14.04 19.82
C LYS A 64 -16.21 -15.30 19.03
N PRO A 65 -16.93 -16.44 19.08
CA PRO A 65 -16.68 -17.58 18.19
C PRO A 65 -16.72 -17.20 16.71
N LYS A 66 -17.68 -16.37 16.29
CA LYS A 66 -17.78 -15.88 14.90
C LYS A 66 -16.55 -15.09 14.48
N HIS A 67 -15.98 -14.30 15.39
CA HIS A 67 -14.73 -13.59 15.15
C HIS A 67 -13.57 -14.55 14.88
N ARG A 68 -13.45 -15.64 15.66
CA ARG A 68 -12.43 -16.68 15.47
C ARG A 68 -12.63 -17.46 14.18
N LEU A 69 -13.88 -17.78 13.84
CA LEU A 69 -14.22 -18.43 12.57
C LEU A 69 -13.82 -17.56 11.38
N ALA A 70 -14.10 -16.25 11.44
CA ALA A 70 -13.71 -15.31 10.39
C ALA A 70 -12.18 -15.22 10.23
N GLU A 71 -11.44 -15.07 11.34
CA GLU A 71 -9.97 -15.06 11.34
C GLU A 71 -9.37 -16.38 10.81
N ALA A 72 -9.92 -17.54 11.20
CA ALA A 72 -9.44 -18.83 10.71
C ALA A 72 -9.74 -19.02 9.21
N CYS A 73 -10.96 -18.70 8.77
CA CYS A 73 -11.34 -18.79 7.36
C CYS A 73 -10.51 -17.85 6.47
N LEU A 74 -10.20 -16.65 6.96
CA LEU A 74 -9.30 -15.71 6.29
C LEU A 74 -7.94 -16.36 6.03
N ARG A 75 -7.32 -16.95 7.06
CA ARG A 75 -6.00 -17.58 6.94
C ARG A 75 -5.99 -18.86 6.09
N LEU A 76 -7.14 -19.53 5.99
CA LEU A 76 -7.36 -20.67 5.09
C LEU A 76 -7.68 -20.25 3.64
N GLY A 77 -7.74 -18.95 3.32
CA GLY A 77 -8.08 -18.44 1.97
C GLY A 77 -9.56 -18.53 1.60
N SER A 78 -10.44 -18.92 2.54
CA SER A 78 -11.88 -19.02 2.32
C SER A 78 -12.59 -17.69 2.57
N TYR A 79 -12.32 -16.70 1.69
CA TYR A 79 -12.73 -15.31 1.88
C TYR A 79 -14.25 -15.10 2.00
N THR A 80 -15.06 -15.73 1.16
CA THR A 80 -16.52 -15.58 1.20
C THR A 80 -17.11 -16.08 2.52
N LEU A 81 -16.57 -17.19 3.03
CA LEU A 81 -16.99 -17.75 4.31
C LEU A 81 -16.53 -16.86 5.47
N ALA A 82 -15.31 -16.31 5.40
CA ALA A 82 -14.80 -15.36 6.38
C ALA A 82 -15.69 -14.11 6.49
N VAL A 83 -16.08 -13.52 5.34
CA VAL A 83 -17.04 -12.38 5.31
C VAL A 83 -18.37 -12.78 5.92
N THR A 84 -18.90 -13.95 5.57
CA THR A 84 -20.18 -14.43 6.10
C THR A 84 -20.15 -14.53 7.63
N TYR A 85 -19.11 -15.14 8.20
CA TYR A 85 -18.96 -15.23 9.65
C TYR A 85 -18.78 -13.86 10.30
N ALA A 86 -18.01 -12.96 9.68
CA ALA A 86 -17.83 -11.60 10.19
C ALA A 86 -19.14 -10.80 10.21
N ARG A 87 -19.97 -10.90 9.17
CA ARG A 87 -21.28 -10.23 9.10
C ARG A 87 -22.29 -10.82 10.10
N LEU A 88 -22.29 -12.14 10.30
CA LEU A 88 -23.11 -12.77 11.34
C LEU A 88 -22.66 -12.32 12.73
N GLY A 89 -21.35 -12.29 12.97
CA GLY A 89 -20.77 -11.81 14.23
C GLY A 89 -21.06 -10.34 14.51
N GLU A 90 -21.03 -9.47 13.48
CA GLU A 90 -21.39 -8.05 13.58
C GLU A 90 -22.84 -7.85 14.04
N LYS A 91 -23.78 -8.67 13.56
CA LYS A 91 -25.18 -8.66 14.01
C LYS A 91 -25.32 -9.09 15.48
N LEU A 92 -24.69 -10.20 15.85
CA LEU A 92 -24.71 -10.71 17.23
C LEU A 92 -24.06 -9.73 18.20
N GLN A 93 -22.94 -9.11 17.82
CA GLN A 93 -22.26 -8.10 18.62
C GLN A 93 -23.16 -6.89 18.91
N PHE A 94 -23.98 -6.48 17.96
CA PHE A 94 -24.95 -5.41 18.17
C PHE A 94 -26.04 -5.80 19.18
N GLU A 95 -26.49 -7.06 19.14
CA GLU A 95 -27.47 -7.60 20.10
C GLU A 95 -26.88 -7.76 21.50
N GLU A 96 -25.60 -8.14 21.62
CA GLU A 96 -24.89 -8.28 22.90
C GLU A 96 -24.48 -6.95 23.54
N GLY A 97 -24.19 -5.93 22.73
CA GLY A 97 -23.62 -4.66 23.18
C GLY A 97 -22.14 -4.72 23.59
N ASP A 98 -21.42 -5.83 23.32
CA ASP A 98 -19.98 -5.97 23.58
C ASP A 98 -19.15 -5.69 22.31
N PHE A 99 -18.54 -4.50 22.27
CA PHE A 99 -17.68 -4.05 21.16
C PHE A 99 -16.18 -4.25 21.41
N SER A 100 -15.80 -5.14 22.35
CA SER A 100 -14.39 -5.40 22.68
C SER A 100 -13.56 -5.95 21.51
N LYS A 101 -14.22 -6.58 20.53
CA LYS A 101 -13.61 -7.08 19.28
C LYS A 101 -14.31 -6.51 18.07
N SER A 102 -13.63 -5.61 17.36
CA SER A 102 -14.15 -4.96 16.15
C SER A 102 -14.24 -5.95 14.98
N PHE A 103 -15.46 -6.30 14.55
CA PHE A 103 -15.67 -6.99 13.27
C PHE A 103 -15.35 -6.11 12.07
N ARG A 104 -15.42 -4.78 12.24
CA ARG A 104 -15.04 -3.80 11.23
C ARG A 104 -13.57 -3.97 10.82
N ASP A 105 -12.67 -4.14 11.80
CA ASP A 105 -11.24 -4.31 11.56
C ASP A 105 -10.95 -5.65 10.85
N VAL A 106 -11.66 -6.72 11.21
CA VAL A 106 -11.55 -8.03 10.55
C VAL A 106 -12.05 -7.98 9.11
N LEU A 107 -13.17 -7.31 8.85
CA LEU A 107 -13.68 -7.12 7.49
C LEU A 107 -12.72 -6.29 6.62
N ASP A 108 -12.04 -5.30 7.21
CA ASP A 108 -11.01 -4.53 6.53
C ASP A 108 -9.80 -5.40 6.14
N GLU A 109 -9.33 -6.26 7.05
CA GLU A 109 -8.26 -7.22 6.77
C GLU A 109 -8.67 -8.25 5.69
N ILE A 110 -9.86 -8.84 5.83
CA ILE A 110 -10.38 -9.81 4.85
C ILE A 110 -10.43 -9.20 3.45
N ALA A 111 -10.92 -7.96 3.33
CA ALA A 111 -11.09 -7.32 2.03
C ALA A 111 -9.76 -7.06 1.32
N ILE A 112 -8.71 -6.67 2.06
CA ILE A 112 -7.40 -6.42 1.47
C ILE A 112 -6.73 -7.74 1.08
N CYS A 113 -6.71 -8.74 1.96
CA CYS A 113 -6.15 -10.06 1.61
C CYS A 113 -6.89 -10.70 0.44
N ALA A 114 -8.22 -10.62 0.42
CA ALA A 114 -9.01 -11.12 -0.69
C ALA A 114 -8.67 -10.38 -2.00
N ALA A 115 -8.53 -9.06 -1.96
CA ALA A 115 -8.19 -8.27 -3.13
C ALA A 115 -6.76 -8.53 -3.64
N GLU A 116 -5.81 -8.76 -2.74
CA GLU A 116 -4.44 -9.16 -3.10
C GLU A 116 -4.41 -10.47 -3.90
N ASP A 117 -5.35 -11.38 -3.64
CA ASP A 117 -5.58 -12.64 -4.37
C ASP A 117 -6.55 -12.51 -5.56
N GLY A 118 -7.03 -11.30 -5.86
CA GLY A 118 -7.94 -11.03 -6.99
C GLY A 118 -9.43 -11.30 -6.70
N SER A 119 -9.81 -11.57 -5.45
CA SER A 119 -11.19 -11.72 -5.01
C SER A 119 -11.79 -10.37 -4.57
N VAL A 120 -13.09 -10.19 -4.81
CA VAL A 120 -13.86 -9.01 -4.38
C VAL A 120 -14.56 -9.22 -3.03
N ALA A 121 -14.26 -10.31 -2.32
CA ALA A 121 -14.82 -10.57 -1.01
C ALA A 121 -14.48 -9.44 -0.02
N GLY A 122 -15.44 -9.03 0.81
CA GLY A 122 -15.32 -7.87 1.70
C GLY A 122 -15.79 -6.55 1.08
N PHE A 123 -16.01 -6.55 -0.25
CA PHE A 123 -16.72 -5.50 -0.99
C PHE A 123 -18.11 -5.98 -1.45
N ASP A 124 -18.89 -6.48 -0.49
CA ASP A 124 -20.23 -7.06 -0.63
C ASP A 124 -21.35 -6.01 -0.68
N GLY A 125 -21.01 -4.72 -0.64
CA GLY A 125 -21.94 -3.61 -0.66
C GLY A 125 -22.51 -3.27 -2.04
N LYS A 126 -23.17 -2.12 -2.10
CA LYS A 126 -23.82 -1.63 -3.32
C LYS A 126 -22.76 -1.16 -4.33
N LEU A 127 -23.16 -1.15 -5.60
CA LEU A 127 -22.35 -0.64 -6.69
C LEU A 127 -22.78 0.79 -7.02
N ILE A 128 -21.82 1.72 -6.99
CA ILE A 128 -22.00 3.14 -7.29
C ILE A 128 -21.27 3.44 -8.61
N TYR A 129 -22.01 3.94 -9.59
CA TYR A 129 -21.47 4.31 -10.89
C TYR A 129 -21.11 5.79 -10.92
N VAL A 130 -19.85 6.11 -11.18
CA VAL A 130 -19.39 7.48 -11.37
C VAL A 130 -19.41 7.79 -12.86
N ARG A 131 -20.19 8.80 -13.25
CA ARG A 131 -20.31 9.24 -14.64
C ARG A 131 -19.16 10.18 -15.00
N SER A 132 -18.72 10.15 -16.25
CA SER A 132 -17.64 11.01 -16.73
C SER A 132 -18.06 12.48 -16.76
N ALA A 133 -17.15 13.36 -16.34
CA ALA A 133 -17.26 14.81 -16.50
C ALA A 133 -16.96 15.30 -17.93
N GLY A 134 -16.50 14.42 -18.81
CA GLY A 134 -16.20 14.74 -20.21
C GLY A 134 -15.09 15.78 -20.35
N GLU A 135 -15.19 16.62 -21.37
CA GLU A 135 -14.21 17.68 -21.65
C GLU A 135 -14.18 18.77 -20.59
N ASP A 136 -15.22 18.91 -19.78
CA ASP A 136 -15.30 19.88 -18.68
C ASP A 136 -14.58 19.40 -17.41
N ALA A 137 -14.01 18.18 -17.41
CA ALA A 137 -13.35 17.61 -16.24
C ALA A 137 -12.19 18.49 -15.75
N TRP A 138 -11.41 19.09 -16.65
CA TRP A 138 -10.28 19.94 -16.30
C TRP A 138 -10.69 21.26 -15.61
N LEU A 139 -11.95 21.69 -15.79
CA LEU A 139 -12.53 22.84 -15.10
C LEU A 139 -13.00 22.50 -13.68
N GLY A 140 -12.85 21.23 -13.25
CA GLY A 140 -13.33 20.77 -11.96
C GLY A 140 -14.87 20.72 -11.88
N ARG A 141 -15.55 20.51 -13.02
CA ARG A 141 -17.01 20.38 -13.07
C ARG A 141 -17.45 18.93 -12.88
N GLU A 142 -18.66 18.78 -12.35
CA GLU A 142 -19.34 17.50 -12.23
C GLU A 142 -19.80 16.97 -13.59
N ALA A 143 -20.10 15.67 -13.66
CA ALA A 143 -20.76 15.08 -14.82
C ALA A 143 -22.06 15.83 -15.19
N PRO A 144 -22.40 15.93 -16.48
CA PRO A 144 -23.64 16.57 -16.93
C PRO A 144 -24.87 15.95 -16.27
N LEU A 145 -25.90 16.77 -16.04
CA LEU A 145 -27.18 16.28 -15.53
C LEU A 145 -27.82 15.30 -16.52
N ASN A 146 -28.38 14.22 -16.01
CA ASN A 146 -29.14 13.25 -16.79
C ASN A 146 -30.45 12.96 -16.05
N ALA A 147 -31.56 13.34 -16.67
CA ALA A 147 -32.91 13.19 -16.12
C ALA A 147 -33.29 11.74 -15.80
N ALA A 148 -32.61 10.74 -16.39
CA ALA A 148 -32.86 9.33 -16.08
C ALA A 148 -32.30 8.90 -14.71
N PHE A 149 -31.30 9.61 -14.19
CA PHE A 149 -30.55 9.21 -12.99
C PHE A 149 -30.54 10.27 -11.89
N ASP A 150 -30.62 11.54 -12.26
CA ASP A 150 -30.60 12.66 -11.34
C ASP A 150 -32.04 13.09 -11.01
N GLU A 151 -32.34 13.25 -9.72
CA GLU A 151 -33.59 13.87 -9.29
C GLU A 151 -33.56 15.35 -9.71
N LEU A 152 -34.39 15.71 -10.69
CA LEU A 152 -34.57 17.11 -11.07
C LEU A 152 -35.37 17.81 -9.97
N GLU A 153 -34.79 18.82 -9.33
CA GLU A 153 -35.54 19.72 -8.45
C GLU A 153 -36.64 20.40 -9.27
N GLY A 154 -37.87 19.88 -9.21
CA GLY A 154 -39.00 20.42 -9.98
C GLY A 154 -40.29 19.60 -10.04
N GLU A 155 -40.30 18.30 -9.71
CA GLU A 155 -41.56 17.54 -9.63
C GLU A 155 -42.02 17.36 -8.18
N VAL A 156 -42.48 18.46 -7.56
CA VAL A 156 -43.43 18.32 -6.47
C VAL A 156 -44.70 17.75 -7.10
N ALA A 157 -44.98 16.47 -6.86
CA ALA A 157 -46.23 15.86 -7.28
C ALA A 157 -47.40 16.72 -6.76
N ASP A 158 -48.28 17.13 -7.66
CA ASP A 158 -49.49 17.90 -7.32
C ASP A 158 -50.28 17.13 -6.23
N PRO A 159 -50.48 17.70 -5.03
CA PRO A 159 -51.08 17.00 -3.90
C PRO A 159 -52.54 16.57 -4.13
N MET A 160 -53.15 16.95 -5.24
CA MET A 160 -54.51 16.56 -5.61
C MET A 160 -54.65 15.12 -6.15
N PHE A 161 -53.59 14.45 -6.61
CA PHE A 161 -53.72 13.12 -7.25
C PHE A 161 -52.69 12.04 -6.85
N GLY A 162 -51.76 12.32 -5.93
CA GLY A 162 -50.69 11.38 -5.53
C GLY A 162 -51.03 10.40 -4.40
N GLY A 163 -52.13 9.65 -4.51
CA GLY A 163 -52.47 8.59 -3.55
C GLY A 163 -51.68 7.30 -3.80
N GLY A 164 -50.54 7.13 -3.12
CA GLY A 164 -49.81 5.86 -3.11
C GLY A 164 -48.43 5.94 -2.49
N SER A 165 -48.24 5.29 -1.33
CA SER A 165 -46.96 5.19 -0.64
C SER A 165 -45.94 4.37 -1.45
N ALA A 166 -45.14 5.05 -2.26
CA ALA A 166 -44.01 4.47 -2.99
C ALA A 166 -42.78 4.27 -2.08
N LYS A 167 -42.93 3.59 -0.94
CA LYS A 167 -41.79 3.39 0.00
C LYS A 167 -40.90 2.18 -0.29
N ASP A 168 -41.31 1.25 -1.15
CA ASP A 168 -40.58 -0.02 -1.35
C ASP A 168 -40.00 -0.25 -2.76
N ALA A 169 -40.16 0.69 -3.69
CA ALA A 169 -39.61 0.57 -5.05
C ALA A 169 -38.21 1.19 -5.24
N ASN A 170 -37.65 1.82 -4.19
CA ASN A 170 -36.44 2.64 -4.31
C ASN A 170 -35.13 1.89 -4.02
N SER A 171 -35.17 0.60 -3.64
CA SER A 171 -33.96 -0.16 -3.29
C SER A 171 -33.21 -0.79 -4.47
N MET A 172 -33.78 -0.75 -5.69
CA MET A 172 -33.19 -1.37 -6.89
C MET A 172 -32.67 -0.40 -7.95
N LYS A 173 -32.82 0.92 -7.77
CA LYS A 173 -32.25 1.86 -8.75
C LYS A 173 -30.72 1.86 -8.65
N PRO A 174 -30.00 1.81 -9.78
CA PRO A 174 -28.55 1.93 -9.78
C PRO A 174 -28.15 3.27 -9.17
N VAL A 175 -27.21 3.26 -8.22
CA VAL A 175 -26.75 4.48 -7.57
C VAL A 175 -25.74 5.14 -8.50
N HIS A 176 -26.07 6.33 -8.99
CA HIS A 176 -25.16 7.14 -9.79
C HIS A 176 -24.60 8.29 -8.97
N ALA A 177 -23.35 8.65 -9.24
CA ALA A 177 -22.68 9.84 -8.77
C ALA A 177 -22.12 10.61 -9.97
N ARG A 178 -22.10 11.93 -9.87
CA ARG A 178 -21.58 12.85 -10.88
C ARG A 178 -20.12 13.20 -10.66
N SER A 179 -19.56 12.85 -9.50
CA SER A 179 -18.16 13.07 -9.15
C SER A 179 -17.63 12.03 -8.16
N LEU A 180 -16.30 11.95 -8.05
CA LEU A 180 -15.62 11.11 -7.07
C LEU A 180 -15.96 11.47 -5.61
N PRO A 181 -15.92 12.76 -5.19
CA PRO A 181 -16.32 13.14 -3.83
C PRO A 181 -17.77 12.73 -3.50
N GLU A 182 -18.70 12.89 -4.43
CA GLU A 182 -20.10 12.49 -4.26
C GLU A 182 -20.25 10.96 -4.16
N ALA A 183 -19.49 10.21 -4.95
CA ALA A 183 -19.49 8.75 -4.87
C ALA A 183 -19.04 8.26 -3.48
N ILE A 184 -18.00 8.86 -2.93
CA ILE A 184 -17.47 8.53 -1.60
C ILE A 184 -18.43 8.97 -0.48
N SER A 185 -19.11 10.10 -0.63
CA SER A 185 -20.13 10.52 0.34
C SER A 185 -21.31 9.54 0.38
N LYS A 186 -21.75 9.06 -0.79
CA LYS A 186 -22.81 8.05 -0.95
C LYS A 186 -22.40 6.62 -0.53
N ALA A 187 -21.11 6.32 -0.49
CA ALA A 187 -20.59 5.00 -0.16
C ALA A 187 -20.66 4.69 1.34
N ASN A 188 -20.85 3.40 1.65
CA ASN A 188 -20.71 2.79 2.96
C ASN A 188 -19.56 1.76 2.94
N ASP A 189 -19.25 1.17 4.09
CA ASP A 189 -18.22 0.13 4.18
C ASP A 189 -18.59 -1.14 3.42
N GLY A 190 -17.71 -1.53 2.50
CA GLY A 190 -17.88 -2.65 1.58
C GLY A 190 -18.48 -2.25 0.23
N ASP A 191 -18.81 -0.98 0.01
CA ASP A 191 -19.35 -0.53 -1.28
C ASP A 191 -18.27 -0.50 -2.38
N ARG A 192 -18.74 -0.64 -3.62
CA ARG A 192 -17.91 -0.64 -4.83
C ARG A 192 -18.23 0.60 -5.64
N ILE A 193 -17.19 1.31 -6.07
CA ILE A 193 -17.28 2.52 -6.88
C ILE A 193 -16.66 2.20 -8.24
N LEU A 194 -17.48 2.17 -9.27
CA LEU A 194 -17.05 1.95 -10.65
C LEU A 194 -17.06 3.29 -11.39
N LEU A 195 -15.88 3.75 -11.80
CA LEU A 195 -15.76 4.89 -12.68
C LEU A 195 -16.00 4.41 -14.11
N LEU A 196 -17.03 4.93 -14.75
CA LEU A 196 -17.33 4.62 -16.15
C LEU A 196 -16.20 5.13 -17.05
N ARG A 197 -16.14 4.63 -18.28
CA ARG A 197 -15.16 5.13 -19.26
C ARG A 197 -15.27 6.65 -19.45
N GLY A 198 -14.12 7.31 -19.59
CA GLY A 198 -14.01 8.75 -19.78
C GLY A 198 -13.17 9.45 -18.71
N VAL A 199 -13.30 10.77 -18.68
CA VAL A 199 -12.52 11.65 -17.77
C VAL A 199 -13.34 11.99 -16.52
N HIS A 200 -12.71 11.87 -15.36
CA HIS A 200 -13.25 12.14 -14.03
C HIS A 200 -12.36 13.15 -13.32
N ASN A 201 -12.85 13.75 -12.24
CA ASN A 201 -12.07 14.68 -11.42
C ASN A 201 -12.47 14.61 -9.94
N GLY A 202 -11.73 15.32 -9.10
CA GLY A 202 -12.02 15.52 -7.68
C GLY A 202 -12.70 16.87 -7.35
N LEU A 203 -13.26 17.59 -8.33
CA LEU A 203 -13.85 18.94 -8.16
C LEU A 203 -12.93 19.98 -7.50
N GLY A 204 -11.61 19.87 -7.68
CA GLY A 204 -10.64 20.74 -7.00
C GLY A 204 -10.59 20.53 -5.47
N THR A 205 -11.13 19.42 -4.96
CA THR A 205 -11.13 19.05 -3.55
C THR A 205 -10.42 17.72 -3.31
N VAL A 206 -10.15 17.41 -2.04
CA VAL A 206 -9.53 16.14 -1.66
C VAL A 206 -10.61 15.07 -1.56
N VAL A 207 -10.37 13.92 -2.17
CA VAL A 207 -11.18 12.71 -1.98
C VAL A 207 -10.65 11.98 -0.75
N GLU A 208 -11.36 12.16 0.37
CA GLU A 208 -11.08 11.50 1.64
C GLU A 208 -11.55 10.05 1.63
N ILE A 209 -10.63 9.09 1.67
CA ILE A 209 -10.99 7.68 1.80
C ILE A 209 -10.87 7.27 3.27
N ASP A 210 -12.00 7.34 3.97
CA ASP A 210 -12.19 6.95 5.38
C ASP A 210 -13.07 5.70 5.55
N LYS A 211 -13.50 5.11 4.42
CA LYS A 211 -14.37 3.93 4.34
C LYS A 211 -13.65 2.79 3.62
N ARG A 212 -14.07 1.56 3.91
CA ARG A 212 -13.60 0.38 3.16
C ARG A 212 -14.33 0.35 1.82
N VAL A 213 -13.68 0.83 0.77
CA VAL A 213 -14.27 0.89 -0.58
C VAL A 213 -13.33 0.32 -1.64
N LEU A 214 -13.91 -0.26 -2.68
CA LEU A 214 -13.20 -0.67 -3.90
C LEU A 214 -13.51 0.36 -4.98
N ILE A 215 -12.51 1.11 -5.43
CA ILE A 215 -12.60 2.07 -6.52
C ILE A 215 -11.94 1.46 -7.75
N ARG A 216 -12.68 1.34 -8.85
CA ARG A 216 -12.18 0.72 -10.08
C ARG A 216 -12.57 1.49 -11.33
N GLY A 217 -11.63 1.63 -12.27
CA GLY A 217 -11.92 2.13 -13.62
C GLY A 217 -12.50 1.04 -14.52
N GLU A 218 -13.47 1.42 -15.34
CA GLU A 218 -14.09 0.57 -16.35
C GLU A 218 -13.23 0.49 -17.62
N GLY A 219 -13.13 -0.69 -18.22
CA GLY A 219 -12.42 -0.88 -19.49
C GLY A 219 -10.93 -1.20 -19.32
N ALA A 220 -10.15 -0.92 -20.36
CA ALA A 220 -8.70 -1.10 -20.33
C ALA A 220 -8.02 0.06 -19.57
N LEU A 221 -6.76 -0.13 -19.20
CA LEU A 221 -5.97 0.92 -18.55
C LEU A 221 -5.92 2.16 -19.46
N ARG A 222 -6.21 3.34 -18.89
CA ARG A 222 -6.39 4.65 -19.58
C ARG A 222 -7.74 4.89 -20.27
N ASP A 223 -8.67 3.94 -20.27
CA ASP A 223 -10.06 4.24 -20.68
C ASP A 223 -10.78 5.10 -19.63
N THR A 224 -10.36 4.99 -18.37
CA THR A 224 -10.81 5.81 -17.25
C THR A 224 -9.65 6.66 -16.74
N THR A 225 -9.76 7.97 -16.97
CA THR A 225 -8.75 8.95 -16.53
C THR A 225 -9.32 9.85 -15.44
N CYS A 226 -8.55 10.11 -14.40
CA CYS A 226 -8.84 11.12 -13.39
C CYS A 226 -7.92 12.34 -13.64
N ASP A 227 -8.41 13.36 -14.36
CA ASP A 227 -7.72 14.64 -14.55
C ASP A 227 -8.06 15.55 -13.36
N CYS A 228 -7.06 15.81 -12.52
CA CYS A 228 -7.26 16.52 -11.27
C CYS A 228 -6.36 17.74 -11.19
N ARG A 229 -6.97 18.92 -11.20
CA ARG A 229 -6.28 20.20 -11.00
C ARG A 229 -6.53 20.73 -9.60
N ASN A 230 -5.59 20.53 -8.68
CA ASN A 230 -5.81 20.82 -7.26
C ASN A 230 -4.54 21.24 -6.51
N ASN A 231 -4.70 22.04 -5.46
CA ASN A 231 -3.64 22.41 -4.52
C ASN A 231 -3.48 21.40 -3.37
N ALA A 232 -4.33 20.37 -3.31
CA ALA A 232 -4.29 19.28 -2.36
C ALA A 232 -4.38 17.93 -3.08
N ALA A 233 -4.01 16.84 -2.40
CA ALA A 233 -3.96 15.52 -3.00
C ALA A 233 -5.32 15.04 -3.53
N LEU A 234 -5.33 14.28 -4.63
CA LEU A 234 -6.55 13.65 -5.12
C LEU A 234 -7.08 12.67 -4.08
N PHE A 235 -6.29 11.67 -3.72
CA PHE A 235 -6.69 10.67 -2.73
C PHE A 235 -5.94 10.88 -1.42
N ARG A 236 -6.69 11.12 -0.33
CA ARG A 236 -6.16 11.05 1.03
C ARG A 236 -6.71 9.80 1.72
N ILE A 237 -5.87 8.78 1.81
CA ILE A 237 -6.25 7.46 2.32
C ILE A 237 -5.95 7.37 3.81
N LYS A 238 -7.00 7.13 4.59
CA LYS A 238 -6.96 6.98 6.06
C LYS A 238 -7.44 5.61 6.54
N ARG A 239 -7.90 4.75 5.62
CA ARG A 239 -8.43 3.42 5.91
C ARG A 239 -8.15 2.45 4.75
N PRO A 240 -8.14 1.13 4.98
CA PRO A 240 -8.08 0.14 3.91
C PRO A 240 -9.06 0.41 2.78
N CYS A 241 -8.54 0.44 1.55
CA CYS A 241 -9.31 0.54 0.33
C CYS A 241 -8.53 -0.13 -0.80
N VAL A 242 -9.23 -0.40 -1.89
CA VAL A 242 -8.62 -0.94 -3.11
C VAL A 242 -8.85 0.06 -4.23
N ILE A 243 -7.79 0.44 -4.94
CA ILE A 243 -7.85 1.33 -6.09
C ILE A 243 -7.26 0.57 -7.29
N GLN A 244 -8.08 0.32 -8.30
CA GLN A 244 -7.72 -0.52 -9.44
C GLN A 244 -7.98 0.16 -10.79
N ASN A 245 -7.10 -0.07 -11.75
CA ASN A 245 -7.34 0.25 -13.16
C ASN A 245 -7.65 1.73 -13.42
N LEU A 246 -6.90 2.65 -12.79
CA LEU A 246 -7.07 4.09 -12.97
C LEU A 246 -5.84 4.72 -13.63
N ASP A 247 -6.08 5.67 -14.53
CA ASP A 247 -5.07 6.61 -15.02
C ASP A 247 -5.25 7.95 -14.30
N ILE A 248 -4.40 8.24 -13.33
CA ILE A 248 -4.45 9.47 -12.52
C ILE A 248 -3.47 10.47 -13.12
N ASP A 249 -4.01 11.60 -13.59
CA ASP A 249 -3.21 12.75 -14.04
C ASP A 249 -3.46 13.93 -13.09
N PHE A 250 -2.56 14.11 -12.15
CA PHE A 250 -2.64 15.16 -11.16
C PHE A 250 -1.77 16.36 -11.55
N THR A 251 -2.39 17.52 -11.62
CA THR A 251 -1.72 18.81 -11.83
C THR A 251 -2.00 19.76 -10.68
N GLY A 252 -0.95 20.32 -10.07
CA GLY A 252 -1.15 21.03 -8.82
C GLY A 252 0.11 21.46 -8.10
N PHE A 253 0.01 21.61 -6.77
CA PHE A 253 1.14 21.87 -5.86
C PHE A 253 1.27 20.81 -4.75
N SER A 254 0.52 19.70 -4.86
CA SER A 254 0.48 18.61 -3.87
C SER A 254 0.89 17.27 -4.50
N GLU A 255 0.81 16.20 -3.70
CA GLU A 255 0.98 14.84 -4.20
C GLU A 255 -0.30 14.28 -4.81
N ALA A 256 -0.22 13.32 -5.74
CA ALA A 256 -1.43 12.71 -6.31
C ALA A 256 -2.15 11.83 -5.27
N ILE A 257 -1.37 11.00 -4.55
CA ILE A 257 -1.89 10.11 -3.52
C ILE A 257 -1.12 10.33 -2.21
N ARG A 258 -1.87 10.56 -1.12
CA ARG A 258 -1.33 10.64 0.23
C ARG A 258 -1.95 9.58 1.12
N ILE A 259 -1.10 8.72 1.69
CA ILE A 259 -1.50 7.64 2.59
C ILE A 259 -0.87 7.90 3.95
N LYS A 260 -1.70 8.10 4.98
CA LYS A 260 -1.20 8.38 6.34
C LYS A 260 -2.16 7.85 7.38
N GLY A 261 -1.65 6.99 8.25
CA GLY A 261 -2.41 6.43 9.38
C GLY A 261 -1.58 5.49 10.23
N ASP A 262 -2.24 4.59 10.95
CA ASP A 262 -1.58 3.49 11.66
C ASP A 262 -1.29 2.30 10.73
N SER A 263 -0.83 1.18 11.28
CA SER A 263 -0.52 -0.05 10.53
C SER A 263 -1.73 -0.74 9.92
N ARG A 264 -2.95 -0.37 10.32
CA ARG A 264 -4.18 -0.90 9.71
C ARG A 264 -4.50 -0.18 8.41
N VAL A 265 -3.90 0.98 8.13
CA VAL A 265 -4.05 1.65 6.83
C VAL A 265 -3.17 0.94 5.80
N ASN A 266 -3.68 -0.20 5.34
CA ASN A 266 -3.14 -1.01 4.25
C ASN A 266 -4.09 -0.87 3.04
N ALA A 267 -3.73 -0.05 2.08
CA ALA A 267 -4.47 0.11 0.84
C ALA A 267 -3.76 -0.65 -0.28
N LEU A 268 -4.54 -1.31 -1.15
CA LEU A 268 -4.02 -1.95 -2.35
C LEU A 268 -4.28 -1.04 -3.54
N ILE A 269 -3.21 -0.58 -4.20
CA ILE A 269 -3.28 0.17 -5.45
C ILE A 269 -2.72 -0.72 -6.54
N GLU A 270 -3.54 -1.10 -7.51
CA GLU A 270 -3.18 -2.12 -8.48
C GLU A 270 -3.51 -1.72 -9.92
N ASN A 271 -2.58 -1.98 -10.85
CA ASN A 271 -2.76 -1.70 -12.27
C ASN A 271 -3.17 -0.23 -12.52
N CYS A 272 -2.40 0.70 -11.94
CA CYS A 272 -2.69 2.14 -12.02
C CYS A 272 -1.51 2.88 -12.66
N VAL A 273 -1.83 3.93 -13.42
CA VAL A 273 -0.84 4.92 -13.86
C VAL A 273 -1.06 6.18 -13.04
N ILE A 274 -0.02 6.71 -12.41
CA ILE A 274 -0.13 7.83 -11.49
C ILE A 274 0.92 8.86 -11.87
N ARG A 275 0.46 10.03 -12.32
CA ARG A 275 1.28 11.17 -12.69
C ARG A 275 0.97 12.34 -11.77
N SER A 276 2.00 13.05 -11.34
CA SER A 276 1.89 14.28 -10.56
C SER A 276 2.84 15.34 -11.11
N SER A 277 2.29 16.49 -11.51
CA SER A 277 3.06 17.67 -11.92
C SER A 277 3.21 18.71 -10.81
N GLY A 278 2.84 18.38 -9.56
CA GLY A 278 2.89 19.28 -8.42
C GLY A 278 4.05 19.04 -7.47
N GLY A 279 3.91 18.03 -6.60
CA GLY A 279 4.90 17.61 -5.62
C GLY A 279 5.45 16.21 -5.93
N ASP A 280 5.61 15.39 -4.88
CA ASP A 280 5.85 13.95 -5.05
C ASP A 280 4.63 13.29 -5.69
N CYS A 281 4.76 12.14 -6.35
CA CYS A 281 3.58 11.47 -6.89
C CYS A 281 2.79 10.75 -5.79
N VAL A 282 3.50 9.95 -4.99
CA VAL A 282 2.93 9.20 -3.87
C VAL A 282 3.67 9.54 -2.59
N ALA A 283 2.93 9.96 -1.56
CA ALA A 283 3.46 10.18 -0.21
C ALA A 283 2.85 9.20 0.80
N VAL A 284 3.70 8.42 1.47
CA VAL A 284 3.31 7.42 2.47
C VAL A 284 3.94 7.76 3.83
N GLY A 285 3.10 7.90 4.85
CA GLY A 285 3.54 8.31 6.19
C GLY A 285 2.78 7.65 7.34
N GLY A 286 3.13 8.02 8.57
CA GLY A 286 2.58 7.40 9.78
C GLY A 286 3.20 6.02 10.00
N LYS A 287 2.36 5.02 10.27
CA LYS A 287 2.71 3.58 10.29
C LYS A 287 2.00 2.81 9.17
N SER A 288 1.47 3.51 8.17
CA SER A 288 0.71 2.90 7.07
C SER A 288 1.54 1.91 6.27
N ALA A 289 0.89 0.89 5.74
CA ALA A 289 1.53 -0.25 5.07
C ALA A 289 0.85 -0.58 3.72
N PRO A 290 0.75 0.38 2.78
CA PRO A 290 0.06 0.13 1.51
C PRO A 290 0.87 -0.75 0.55
N THR A 291 0.17 -1.48 -0.30
CA THR A 291 0.74 -2.29 -1.39
C THR A 291 0.43 -1.65 -2.73
N PHE A 292 1.45 -1.41 -3.55
CA PHE A 292 1.34 -1.01 -4.94
C PHE A 292 1.75 -2.19 -5.83
N ARG A 293 0.91 -2.54 -6.81
CA ARG A 293 1.16 -3.66 -7.71
C ARG A 293 0.93 -3.27 -9.17
N ASN A 294 1.86 -3.59 -10.07
CA ASN A 294 1.72 -3.29 -11.50
C ASN A 294 1.41 -1.80 -11.76
N CYS A 295 2.01 -0.90 -10.99
CA CYS A 295 1.76 0.54 -11.10
C CYS A 295 2.88 1.25 -11.86
N SER A 296 2.52 2.27 -12.65
CA SER A 296 3.47 3.22 -13.24
C SER A 296 3.37 4.55 -12.50
N ILE A 297 4.47 5.03 -11.90
CA ILE A 297 4.49 6.22 -11.06
C ILE A 297 5.48 7.24 -11.63
N THR A 298 5.03 8.48 -11.81
CA THR A 298 5.83 9.62 -12.26
C THR A 298 5.50 10.86 -11.43
N GLY A 299 6.49 11.48 -10.79
CA GLY A 299 6.31 12.69 -9.96
C GLY A 299 7.18 13.85 -10.41
N LYS A 300 6.72 15.09 -10.22
CA LYS A 300 7.54 16.28 -10.50
C LYS A 300 8.71 16.39 -9.54
N LEU A 301 8.50 16.07 -8.26
CA LEU A 301 9.58 15.93 -7.28
C LEU A 301 10.00 14.46 -7.26
N SER A 302 9.69 13.75 -6.18
CA SER A 302 9.95 12.31 -6.12
C SER A 302 8.82 11.51 -6.74
N GLY A 303 9.11 10.34 -7.31
CA GLY A 303 8.08 9.36 -7.65
C GLY A 303 7.35 8.90 -6.38
N VAL A 304 8.12 8.42 -5.41
CA VAL A 304 7.60 7.96 -4.11
C VAL A 304 8.37 8.61 -2.98
N ARG A 305 7.65 9.13 -1.98
CA ARG A 305 8.21 9.59 -0.70
C ARG A 305 7.64 8.79 0.46
N SER A 306 8.49 8.05 1.16
CA SER A 306 8.15 7.32 2.38
C SER A 306 8.83 7.92 3.60
N TYR A 307 8.07 8.13 4.68
CA TYR A 307 8.56 8.81 5.88
C TYR A 307 7.86 8.33 7.16
N ALA A 308 8.33 8.83 8.31
CA ALA A 308 7.92 8.37 9.64
C ALA A 308 8.22 6.87 9.81
N GLN A 309 7.24 6.02 10.09
CA GLN A 309 7.37 4.57 10.29
C GLN A 309 6.56 3.80 9.23
N ALA A 310 6.35 4.40 8.06
CA ALA A 310 5.58 3.80 6.97
C ALA A 310 6.29 2.58 6.39
N THR A 311 5.52 1.60 5.95
CA THR A 311 6.00 0.31 5.43
C THR A 311 5.43 -0.03 4.04
N PRO A 312 5.56 0.85 3.02
CA PRO A 312 4.98 0.58 1.70
C PRO A 312 5.70 -0.55 0.97
N THR A 313 4.92 -1.37 0.26
CA THR A 313 5.40 -2.46 -0.59
C THR A 313 5.10 -2.15 -2.07
N PHE A 314 6.08 -2.30 -2.93
CA PHE A 314 5.96 -2.15 -4.38
C PHE A 314 6.29 -3.48 -5.06
N ILE A 315 5.39 -3.95 -5.92
CA ILE A 315 5.51 -5.23 -6.64
C ILE A 315 5.31 -4.94 -8.12
N ASP A 316 6.31 -5.26 -8.95
CA ASP A 316 6.25 -5.09 -10.40
C ASP A 316 5.86 -3.65 -10.81
N CYS A 317 6.36 -2.66 -10.05
CA CYS A 317 6.09 -1.24 -10.29
C CYS A 317 7.20 -0.57 -11.10
N ASN A 318 6.80 0.38 -11.96
CA ASN A 318 7.69 1.22 -12.75
C ASN A 318 7.68 2.66 -12.20
N ILE A 319 8.75 3.08 -11.54
CA ILE A 319 8.92 4.43 -10.99
C ILE A 319 9.88 5.18 -11.92
N THR A 320 9.32 6.04 -12.78
CA THR A 320 10.08 6.58 -13.91
C THR A 320 9.83 8.06 -14.16
N ARG A 321 10.85 8.73 -14.72
CA ARG A 321 10.79 10.14 -15.17
C ARG A 321 10.40 11.12 -14.07
N SER A 322 10.84 10.85 -12.85
CA SER A 322 10.63 11.79 -11.75
C SER A 322 11.60 12.96 -11.87
N GLY A 323 11.16 14.17 -11.50
CA GLY A 323 11.98 15.37 -11.67
C GLY A 323 13.08 15.54 -10.61
N LEU A 324 13.02 14.77 -9.52
CA LEU A 324 14.13 14.53 -8.58
C LEU A 324 14.43 13.03 -8.53
N GLN A 325 14.45 12.44 -7.33
CA GLN A 325 14.66 11.00 -7.13
C GLN A 325 13.45 10.13 -7.47
N GLY A 326 13.70 8.87 -7.85
CA GLY A 326 12.63 7.88 -8.03
C GLY A 326 11.93 7.55 -6.70
N VAL A 327 12.71 7.07 -5.72
CA VAL A 327 12.23 6.69 -4.39
C VAL A 327 13.03 7.45 -3.33
N LEU A 328 12.33 8.12 -2.41
CA LEU A 328 12.89 8.78 -1.24
C LEU A 328 12.37 8.12 0.04
N ALA A 329 13.24 7.44 0.78
CA ALA A 329 12.97 6.89 2.10
C ALA A 329 13.71 7.71 3.18
N MET A 330 12.96 8.19 4.18
CA MET A 330 13.50 9.01 5.27
C MET A 330 12.91 8.58 6.63
N LYS A 331 13.43 9.15 7.72
CA LYS A 331 13.03 8.84 9.11
C LYS A 331 13.23 7.37 9.44
N GLU A 332 12.22 6.68 9.92
CA GLU A 332 12.24 5.25 10.28
C GLU A 332 11.43 4.40 9.28
N SER A 333 11.21 4.92 8.05
CA SER A 333 10.40 4.22 7.05
C SER A 333 11.07 2.94 6.56
N ARG A 334 10.27 1.96 6.14
CA ARG A 334 10.73 0.71 5.58
C ARG A 334 10.08 0.46 4.22
N VAL A 335 10.80 0.68 3.14
CA VAL A 335 10.28 0.44 1.78
C VAL A 335 10.67 -0.97 1.32
N ILE A 336 9.70 -1.71 0.77
CA ILE A 336 9.93 -3.05 0.20
C ILE A 336 9.64 -2.98 -1.30
N MET A 337 10.56 -3.48 -2.12
CA MET A 337 10.45 -3.49 -3.58
C MET A 337 10.77 -4.88 -4.12
N HIS A 338 9.89 -5.41 -4.97
CA HIS A 338 10.06 -6.69 -5.65
C HIS A 338 9.74 -6.54 -7.14
N GLY A 339 10.66 -6.92 -8.03
CA GLY A 339 10.39 -6.87 -9.48
C GLY A 339 10.23 -5.45 -10.03
N CYS A 340 10.64 -4.41 -9.30
CA CYS A 340 10.40 -3.02 -9.67
C CYS A 340 11.49 -2.46 -10.58
N ALA A 341 11.14 -1.50 -11.44
CA ALA A 341 12.06 -0.70 -12.22
C ALA A 341 12.06 0.77 -11.74
N VAL A 342 13.23 1.31 -11.39
CA VAL A 342 13.44 2.72 -11.02
C VAL A 342 14.35 3.36 -12.04
N GLN A 343 13.77 4.07 -13.00
CA GLN A 343 14.50 4.44 -14.22
C GLN A 343 14.26 5.86 -14.72
N ASN A 344 15.23 6.41 -15.44
CA ASN A 344 15.11 7.68 -16.16
C ASN A 344 14.70 8.85 -15.24
N ASN A 345 15.10 8.85 -13.96
CA ASN A 345 14.83 9.97 -13.06
C ASN A 345 15.91 11.05 -13.23
N GLU A 346 15.51 12.31 -13.01
CA GLU A 346 16.36 13.48 -13.24
C GLU A 346 17.45 13.66 -12.17
N GLU A 347 17.32 12.96 -11.04
CA GLU A 347 18.35 12.83 -10.02
C GLU A 347 18.61 11.34 -9.70
N ASP A 348 18.66 10.97 -8.43
CA ASP A 348 18.99 9.64 -7.94
C ASP A 348 17.88 8.61 -8.22
N GLY A 349 18.25 7.33 -8.30
CA GLY A 349 17.27 6.25 -8.37
C GLY A 349 16.55 6.08 -7.03
N VAL A 350 17.27 5.56 -6.04
CA VAL A 350 16.77 5.25 -4.70
C VAL A 350 17.62 5.95 -3.64
N VAL A 351 17.00 6.83 -2.87
CA VAL A 351 17.63 7.61 -1.80
C VAL A 351 17.11 7.12 -0.45
N VAL A 352 18.03 6.78 0.45
CA VAL A 352 17.74 6.17 1.75
C VAL A 352 18.48 6.93 2.85
N MET A 353 17.76 7.66 3.68
CA MET A 353 18.36 8.60 4.65
C MET A 353 17.90 8.34 6.08
N GLU A 354 18.56 8.99 7.04
CA GLU A 354 18.25 8.95 8.48
C GLU A 354 18.34 7.53 9.09
N GLN A 355 17.22 6.94 9.52
CA GLN A 355 17.11 5.61 10.12
C GLN A 355 16.26 4.65 9.25
N SER A 356 16.05 5.01 7.98
CA SER A 356 15.16 4.28 7.09
C SER A 356 15.82 3.01 6.56
N ASN A 357 14.98 2.09 6.10
CA ASN A 357 15.41 0.81 5.56
C ASN A 357 14.76 0.58 4.20
N VAL A 358 15.54 0.19 3.20
CA VAL A 358 15.00 -0.23 1.91
C VAL A 358 15.43 -1.65 1.59
N VAL A 359 14.48 -2.48 1.19
CA VAL A 359 14.72 -3.86 0.75
C VAL A 359 14.31 -3.97 -0.70
N MET A 360 15.25 -4.35 -1.57
CA MET A 360 15.04 -4.52 -2.99
C MET A 360 15.37 -5.95 -3.39
N SER A 361 14.49 -6.56 -4.18
CA SER A 361 14.69 -7.90 -4.73
C SER A 361 14.25 -7.97 -6.18
N LYS A 362 15.09 -8.51 -7.06
CA LYS A 362 14.78 -8.59 -8.51
C LYS A 362 14.44 -7.22 -9.12
N CYS A 363 15.04 -6.16 -8.60
CA CYS A 363 14.78 -4.80 -9.04
C CYS A 363 15.83 -4.33 -10.05
N VAL A 364 15.44 -3.37 -10.86
CA VAL A 364 16.28 -2.74 -11.87
C VAL A 364 16.35 -1.24 -11.59
N VAL A 365 17.57 -0.69 -11.43
CA VAL A 365 17.78 0.75 -11.22
C VAL A 365 18.71 1.27 -12.30
N GLN A 366 18.15 1.99 -13.28
CA GLN A 366 18.86 2.30 -14.51
C GLN A 366 18.61 3.70 -15.06
N ASP A 367 19.56 4.23 -15.82
CA ASP A 367 19.42 5.49 -16.57
C ASP A 367 19.04 6.71 -15.70
N ASN A 368 19.40 6.71 -14.41
CA ASN A 368 19.18 7.85 -13.53
C ASN A 368 20.36 8.84 -13.66
N LYS A 369 20.06 10.14 -13.58
CA LYS A 369 21.08 11.20 -13.74
C LYS A 369 21.92 11.43 -12.48
N GLY A 370 21.55 10.81 -11.36
CA GLY A 370 22.36 10.68 -10.15
C GLY A 370 22.88 9.24 -9.94
N PRO A 371 23.33 8.92 -8.72
CA PRO A 371 23.53 7.54 -8.25
C PRO A 371 22.30 6.66 -8.42
N GLY A 372 22.52 5.37 -8.67
CA GLY A 372 21.44 4.38 -8.65
C GLY A 372 20.87 4.23 -7.23
N VAL A 373 21.74 3.99 -6.25
CA VAL A 373 21.36 3.87 -4.84
C VAL A 373 22.27 4.74 -3.99
N ASP A 374 21.68 5.68 -3.25
CA ASP A 374 22.36 6.59 -2.35
C ASP A 374 21.85 6.41 -0.91
N VAL A 375 22.75 6.15 0.04
CA VAL A 375 22.42 5.83 1.43
C VAL A 375 23.23 6.67 2.39
N SER A 376 22.57 7.34 3.34
CA SER A 376 23.24 8.25 4.29
C SER A 376 22.83 8.04 5.75
N ASN A 377 23.45 8.80 6.65
CA ASN A 377 23.21 8.80 8.09
C ASN A 377 23.42 7.41 8.72
N THR A 378 22.35 6.77 9.20
CA THR A 378 22.37 5.43 9.80
C THR A 378 21.47 4.46 9.03
N ALA A 379 21.07 4.86 7.83
CA ALA A 379 20.08 4.17 7.03
C ALA A 379 20.67 2.89 6.42
N LYS A 380 19.79 1.97 6.05
CA LYS A 380 20.21 0.65 5.59
C LYS A 380 19.53 0.27 4.30
N VAL A 381 20.28 -0.36 3.40
CA VAL A 381 19.74 -0.96 2.19
C VAL A 381 20.11 -2.44 2.12
N VAL A 382 19.15 -3.25 1.70
CA VAL A 382 19.35 -4.66 1.34
C VAL A 382 18.98 -4.82 -0.12
N VAL A 383 19.93 -5.27 -0.93
CA VAL A 383 19.81 -5.42 -2.38
C VAL A 383 20.10 -6.88 -2.71
N ASN A 384 19.12 -7.57 -3.31
CA ASN A 384 19.27 -8.98 -3.68
C ASN A 384 18.79 -9.24 -5.10
N ASP A 385 19.57 -9.95 -5.91
CA ASP A 385 19.21 -10.26 -7.30
C ASP A 385 18.83 -9.02 -8.12
N CYS A 386 19.48 -7.87 -7.87
CA CYS A 386 19.17 -6.61 -8.55
C CYS A 386 20.23 -6.23 -9.58
N ASP A 387 19.84 -5.36 -10.52
CA ASP A 387 20.74 -4.75 -11.50
C ASP A 387 20.73 -3.22 -11.34
N ILE A 388 21.90 -2.64 -11.01
CA ILE A 388 22.12 -1.21 -10.88
C ILE A 388 23.10 -0.80 -11.97
N ASP A 389 22.60 -0.24 -13.07
CA ASP A 389 23.38 0.00 -14.28
C ASP A 389 23.07 1.35 -14.94
N ALA A 390 23.96 1.86 -15.79
CA ALA A 390 23.75 3.06 -16.60
C ALA A 390 23.39 4.36 -15.82
N ASN A 391 23.59 4.38 -14.50
CA ASN A 391 23.44 5.56 -13.67
C ASN A 391 24.75 6.38 -13.66
N VAL A 392 24.74 7.59 -13.08
CA VAL A 392 26.02 8.32 -12.93
C VAL A 392 26.94 7.62 -11.94
N GLY A 393 26.41 6.99 -10.90
CA GLY A 393 27.14 6.12 -9.99
C GLY A 393 26.29 4.90 -9.60
N GLY A 394 26.92 3.86 -9.06
CA GLY A 394 26.21 2.66 -8.65
C GLY A 394 25.59 2.79 -7.25
N LEU A 395 26.35 2.36 -6.24
CA LEU A 395 25.95 2.34 -4.83
C LEU A 395 26.84 3.25 -4.00
N TRP A 396 26.30 4.32 -3.44
CA TRP A 396 27.05 5.28 -2.62
C TRP A 396 26.56 5.28 -1.17
N LEU A 397 27.50 5.13 -0.24
CA LEU A 397 27.25 4.98 1.19
C LEU A 397 28.03 6.05 1.97
N TRP A 398 27.31 6.73 2.84
CA TRP A 398 27.82 7.90 3.56
C TRP A 398 27.52 7.83 5.05
N ASP A 399 28.25 8.61 5.84
CA ASP A 399 28.15 8.64 7.30
C ASP A 399 28.33 7.21 7.88
N HIS A 400 27.33 6.72 8.62
CA HIS A 400 27.31 5.41 9.27
C HIS A 400 26.32 4.45 8.58
N SER A 401 26.01 4.70 7.30
CA SER A 401 25.06 3.89 6.53
C SER A 401 25.59 2.47 6.28
N CYS A 402 24.67 1.56 5.98
CA CYS A 402 25.02 0.18 5.72
C CYS A 402 24.28 -0.40 4.51
N ALA A 403 25.01 -1.09 3.65
CA ALA A 403 24.45 -1.86 2.54
C ALA A 403 24.80 -3.34 2.63
N HIS A 404 23.80 -4.18 2.42
CA HIS A 404 23.97 -5.60 2.15
C HIS A 404 23.57 -5.86 0.70
N VAL A 405 24.52 -6.29 -0.12
CA VAL A 405 24.29 -6.56 -1.54
C VAL A 405 24.60 -8.02 -1.81
N ALA A 406 23.65 -8.76 -2.38
CA ALA A 406 23.81 -10.17 -2.69
C ALA A 406 23.37 -10.47 -4.13
N ALA A 407 24.09 -11.36 -4.82
CA ALA A 407 23.68 -11.90 -6.12
C ALA A 407 23.28 -10.82 -7.16
N SER A 408 23.91 -9.64 -7.10
CA SER A 408 23.50 -8.45 -7.87
C SER A 408 24.59 -7.98 -8.82
N SER A 409 24.24 -7.08 -9.74
CA SER A 409 25.16 -6.36 -10.62
C SER A 409 25.16 -4.87 -10.27
N VAL A 410 26.33 -4.25 -10.13
CA VAL A 410 26.51 -2.82 -9.85
C VAL A 410 27.54 -2.24 -10.79
N ASN A 411 27.10 -1.36 -11.68
CA ASN A 411 27.97 -0.63 -12.61
C ASN A 411 28.09 0.84 -12.20
N GLY A 412 29.32 1.35 -12.20
CA GLY A 412 29.62 2.74 -11.90
C GLY A 412 29.27 3.73 -12.98
N GLY A 413 28.96 3.27 -14.19
CA GLY A 413 28.60 4.12 -15.31
C GLY A 413 29.67 5.20 -15.54
N LYS A 414 29.32 6.46 -15.33
CA LYS A 414 30.22 7.62 -15.56
C LYS A 414 31.09 7.98 -14.33
N SER A 415 30.82 7.42 -13.16
CA SER A 415 31.51 7.68 -11.89
C SER A 415 31.83 6.36 -11.17
N HIS A 416 31.80 6.37 -9.85
CA HIS A 416 32.14 5.27 -8.97
C HIS A 416 31.02 4.23 -8.94
N ALA A 417 31.41 2.97 -9.08
CA ALA A 417 30.51 1.82 -8.95
C ALA A 417 30.08 1.64 -7.51
N VAL A 418 31.03 1.70 -6.58
CA VAL A 418 30.75 1.66 -5.16
C VAL A 418 31.58 2.73 -4.46
N LEU A 419 30.91 3.59 -3.71
CA LEU A 419 31.55 4.59 -2.85
C LEU A 419 31.16 4.27 -1.41
N VAL A 420 32.15 4.14 -0.53
CA VAL A 420 31.95 3.88 0.90
C VAL A 420 32.75 4.88 1.71
N ASP A 421 32.04 5.78 2.39
CA ASP A 421 32.62 6.71 3.36
C ASP A 421 33.28 5.96 4.54
N VAL A 422 34.15 6.64 5.28
CA VAL A 422 35.04 6.06 6.31
C VAL A 422 34.26 5.29 7.37
N ASN A 423 33.08 5.79 7.78
CA ASN A 423 32.25 5.17 8.82
C ASN A 423 31.14 4.26 8.25
N ALA A 424 30.97 4.24 6.92
CA ALA A 424 29.95 3.45 6.25
C ALA A 424 30.40 2.01 6.01
N ARG A 425 29.44 1.10 5.78
CA ARG A 425 29.74 -0.33 5.62
C ARG A 425 28.98 -0.95 4.45
N ALA A 426 29.72 -1.45 3.47
CA ALA A 426 29.20 -2.30 2.41
C ALA A 426 29.57 -3.77 2.68
N ASN A 427 28.61 -4.68 2.53
CA ASN A 427 28.83 -6.12 2.54
C ASN A 427 28.26 -6.71 1.24
N CYS A 428 29.15 -7.00 0.28
CA CYS A 428 28.77 -7.51 -1.02
C CYS A 428 29.13 -9.00 -1.14
N ARG A 429 28.19 -9.84 -1.57
CA ARG A 429 28.41 -11.28 -1.76
C ARG A 429 27.86 -11.76 -3.09
N ARG A 430 28.64 -12.53 -3.84
CA ARG A 430 28.25 -13.04 -5.17
C ARG A 430 27.78 -11.90 -6.10
N THR A 431 28.40 -10.73 -5.98
CA THR A 431 28.01 -9.53 -6.72
C THR A 431 29.01 -9.26 -7.85
N LYS A 432 28.55 -8.81 -9.01
CA LYS A 432 29.41 -8.28 -10.07
C LYS A 432 29.49 -6.77 -9.92
N ILE A 433 30.69 -6.23 -9.75
CA ILE A 433 30.93 -4.79 -9.65
C ILE A 433 31.79 -4.36 -10.84
N ILE A 434 31.30 -3.41 -11.64
CA ILE A 434 31.99 -2.91 -12.83
C ILE A 434 32.30 -1.44 -12.62
N GLY A 435 33.57 -1.08 -12.47
CA GLY A 435 33.99 0.30 -12.24
C GLY A 435 34.86 0.52 -11.02
N VAL A 436 35.03 1.79 -10.66
CA VAL A 436 35.88 2.20 -9.55
C VAL A 436 35.17 1.97 -8.22
N VAL A 437 35.87 1.31 -7.29
CA VAL A 437 35.47 1.19 -5.88
C VAL A 437 36.30 2.19 -5.07
N HIS A 438 35.64 3.19 -4.48
CA HIS A 438 36.25 4.16 -3.60
C HIS A 438 35.82 3.85 -2.16
N ALA A 439 36.75 3.36 -1.35
CA ALA A 439 36.49 3.04 0.04
C ALA A 439 37.78 3.10 0.85
N SER A 440 37.65 3.24 2.18
CA SER A 440 38.73 2.90 3.11
C SER A 440 39.14 1.42 2.96
N GLU A 441 40.29 1.03 3.50
CA GLU A 441 40.76 -0.36 3.41
C GLU A 441 39.73 -1.35 4.00
N THR A 442 39.10 -0.99 5.12
CA THR A 442 38.06 -1.78 5.76
C THR A 442 36.78 -1.86 4.91
N GLY A 443 36.35 -0.74 4.32
CA GLY A 443 35.22 -0.70 3.41
C GLY A 443 35.46 -1.54 2.15
N ALA A 444 36.64 -1.44 1.55
CA ALA A 444 37.02 -2.19 0.35
C ALA A 444 36.99 -3.71 0.59
N ARG A 445 37.38 -4.19 1.78
CA ARG A 445 37.26 -5.61 2.16
C ARG A 445 35.80 -6.07 2.20
N GLY A 446 34.90 -5.22 2.70
CA GLY A 446 33.47 -5.52 2.73
C GLY A 446 32.82 -5.53 1.34
N VAL A 447 33.24 -4.61 0.45
CA VAL A 447 32.84 -4.59 -0.96
C VAL A 447 33.35 -5.82 -1.72
N ARG A 448 34.54 -6.32 -1.40
CA ARG A 448 35.14 -7.52 -2.02
C ARG A 448 34.84 -8.80 -1.24
N GLY A 449 33.61 -8.93 -0.73
CA GLY A 449 33.18 -10.11 0.01
C GLY A 449 33.07 -11.39 -0.84
N GLU A 450 32.65 -12.48 -0.21
CA GLU A 450 32.65 -13.82 -0.81
C GLU A 450 31.94 -13.88 -2.17
N GLY A 451 32.63 -14.40 -3.19
CA GLY A 451 32.10 -14.57 -4.55
C GLY A 451 31.88 -13.26 -5.32
N THR A 452 32.26 -12.10 -4.76
CA THR A 452 32.13 -10.81 -5.44
C THR A 452 33.32 -10.56 -6.36
N VAL A 453 33.06 -10.16 -7.59
CA VAL A 453 34.07 -9.84 -8.61
C VAL A 453 34.02 -8.35 -8.89
N VAL A 454 35.18 -7.70 -8.84
CA VAL A 454 35.35 -6.29 -9.19
C VAL A 454 36.12 -6.18 -10.50
N GLU A 455 35.43 -5.84 -11.57
CA GLU A 455 35.99 -5.55 -12.89
C GLU A 455 36.39 -4.07 -12.94
N THR A 456 37.68 -3.81 -13.01
CA THR A 456 38.23 -2.46 -13.14
C THR A 456 38.14 -1.99 -14.59
N LEU A 457 37.78 -0.72 -14.79
CA LEU A 457 37.79 -0.09 -16.11
C LEU A 457 39.23 0.23 -16.54
N GLU A 458 39.49 0.19 -17.86
CA GLU A 458 40.79 0.59 -18.42
C GLU A 458 41.14 2.05 -18.08
N THR A 459 40.12 2.92 -18.10
CA THR A 459 40.23 4.31 -17.67
C THR A 459 39.41 4.51 -16.40
N PRO A 460 40.05 4.87 -15.26
CA PRO A 460 39.32 5.17 -14.04
C PRO A 460 38.37 6.36 -14.20
N THR A 461 37.20 6.26 -13.59
CA THR A 461 36.23 7.35 -13.49
C THR A 461 36.52 8.23 -12.28
N SER A 462 36.10 9.50 -12.32
CA SER A 462 36.22 10.45 -11.22
C SER A 462 34.85 10.79 -10.64
N LEU A 463 34.81 11.50 -9.50
CA LEU A 463 33.55 12.09 -9.04
C LEU A 463 33.01 13.05 -10.11
N PRO A 464 31.67 13.12 -10.27
CA PRO A 464 31.07 14.09 -11.16
C PRO A 464 31.41 15.51 -10.71
N GLN A 465 31.66 16.40 -11.66
CA GLN A 465 31.87 17.81 -11.35
C GLN A 465 30.56 18.42 -10.82
N GLU A 466 30.69 19.40 -9.94
CA GLU A 466 29.56 20.21 -9.50
C GLU A 466 28.95 20.90 -10.74
N ALA A 467 27.76 20.47 -11.11
CA ALA A 467 27.11 20.82 -12.37
C ALA A 467 25.60 21.00 -12.14
N LYS A 468 24.82 21.18 -13.20
CA LYS A 468 23.35 21.24 -13.11
C LYS A 468 22.77 19.86 -12.74
N GLY A 469 21.57 19.83 -12.14
CA GLY A 469 20.83 18.59 -11.82
C GLY A 469 21.19 17.97 -10.48
N ALA A 470 21.39 16.65 -10.44
CA ALA A 470 21.68 15.85 -9.24
C ALA A 470 22.87 16.37 -8.43
N PHE A 471 23.92 16.85 -9.12
CA PHE A 471 25.18 17.29 -8.50
C PHE A 471 25.29 18.82 -8.35
N LYS A 472 24.16 19.53 -8.43
CA LYS A 472 24.13 20.96 -8.11
C LYS A 472 24.03 21.12 -6.61
N HIS A 473 25.02 21.75 -5.97
CA HIS A 473 24.88 22.11 -4.55
C HIS A 473 23.76 23.15 -4.40
N ASP A 474 22.76 22.84 -3.58
CA ASP A 474 21.68 23.75 -3.23
C ASP A 474 21.42 23.61 -1.73
N PRO A 475 21.82 24.60 -0.91
CA PRO A 475 21.75 24.49 0.54
C PRO A 475 20.29 24.43 0.99
N CYS A 476 19.77 23.22 1.12
CA CYS A 476 18.44 22.93 1.62
C CYS A 476 18.58 22.00 2.83
N GLY A 477 18.07 22.41 3.99
CA GLY A 477 18.14 21.59 5.22
C GLY A 477 17.33 20.29 5.18
N PHE A 478 16.61 20.01 4.08
CA PHE A 478 15.76 18.83 3.90
C PHE A 478 16.19 17.95 2.72
N SER A 479 17.13 18.40 1.88
CA SER A 479 17.73 17.59 0.83
C SER A 479 19.22 17.45 1.10
N ARG A 480 19.79 16.35 0.65
CA ARG A 480 21.18 16.00 0.95
C ARG A 480 22.21 16.72 0.08
N LYS A 481 21.84 17.75 -0.68
CA LYS A 481 22.73 18.44 -1.63
C LYS A 481 23.73 19.35 -0.89
N GLN A 482 24.52 18.76 0.00
CA GLN A 482 25.62 19.32 0.76
C GLN A 482 26.94 18.65 0.35
#